data_AF-A0A357WVD9-F1
#
_entry.id   AF-A0A357WVD9-F1
#
_cell.length_a   1.000
_cell.length_b   1.000
_cell.length_c   1.000
_cell.angle_alpha   90.00
_cell.angle_beta   90.00
_cell.angle_gamma   90.00
#
_symmetry.space_group_name_H-M   'P 1'
#
loop_
_entity.id
_entity.type
_entity.pdbx_description
1 polymer ?
#
loop_
_entity_poly.entity_id
_entity_poly.type
_entity_poly.pdbx_seq_one_letter_code
_entity_poly.pdbx_strand_id
1 'polypeptide(L)'
;MIFNNLEEQTEKVEERLMKHQGLCLENDMYMIRAFKSFQEISDEGKTLKHAIIHYAVGRYSRGDDYLFALRPKKKLEIPYASLEFSRSGDFIMAKKEHNANADEKNELEFIERFRTEILLPFIEKENEENDFV
;
A
#
# COMPACT_ATOMS: atom_id res chain seq x y z
N MET A 1 2.19 4.24 -29.58
CA MET A 1 3.25 3.62 -28.77
C MET A 1 2.85 3.77 -27.31
N ILE A 2 2.34 2.71 -26.67
CA ILE A 2 1.90 2.74 -25.25
C ILE A 2 2.90 2.01 -24.34
N PHE A 3 3.80 1.19 -24.92
CA PHE A 3 4.68 0.28 -24.17
C PHE A 3 5.82 0.98 -23.40
N ASN A 4 6.30 2.16 -23.82
CA ASN A 4 7.38 2.87 -23.10
C ASN A 4 6.96 3.43 -21.73
N ASN A 5 5.66 3.57 -21.46
CA ASN A 5 5.17 4.19 -20.21
C ASN A 5 5.02 3.15 -19.08
N LEU A 6 4.72 1.89 -19.41
CA LEU A 6 4.46 0.88 -18.38
C LEU A 6 5.73 0.41 -17.67
N GLU A 7 6.83 0.27 -18.39
CA GLU A 7 8.12 -0.13 -17.82
C GLU A 7 8.65 0.97 -16.88
N GLU A 8 8.65 2.22 -17.34
CA GLU A 8 9.00 3.39 -16.51
C GLU A 8 8.10 3.52 -15.26
N GLN A 9 6.79 3.31 -15.41
CA GLN A 9 5.87 3.31 -14.27
C GLN A 9 6.15 2.16 -13.30
N THR A 10 6.53 0.99 -13.82
CA THR A 10 6.88 -0.16 -12.98
C THR A 10 8.15 0.13 -12.18
N GLU A 11 9.17 0.71 -12.80
CA GLU A 11 10.39 1.14 -12.10
C GLU A 11 10.08 2.14 -10.97
N LYS A 12 9.24 3.15 -11.24
CA LYS A 12 8.79 4.11 -10.21
C LYS A 12 8.01 3.44 -9.08
N VAL A 13 7.20 2.42 -9.38
CA VAL A 13 6.53 1.63 -8.34
C VAL A 13 7.56 0.92 -7.47
N GLU A 14 8.54 0.26 -8.07
CA GLU A 14 9.60 -0.46 -7.35
C GLU A 14 10.43 0.48 -6.45
N GLU A 15 10.85 1.64 -6.96
CA GLU A 15 11.58 2.66 -6.17
C GLU A 15 10.78 3.10 -4.94
N ARG A 16 9.48 3.35 -5.10
CA ARG A 16 8.62 3.71 -3.97
C ARG A 16 8.43 2.55 -3.01
N LEU A 17 8.26 1.32 -3.49
CA LEU A 17 8.20 0.14 -2.63
C LEU A 17 9.50 -0.02 -1.82
N MET A 18 10.67 0.23 -2.41
CA MET A 18 11.95 0.22 -1.69
C MET A 18 11.97 1.25 -0.57
N LYS A 19 11.52 2.49 -0.84
CA LYS A 19 11.43 3.55 0.17
C LYS A 19 10.51 3.17 1.32
N HIS A 20 9.42 2.46 1.03
CA HIS A 20 8.41 2.10 2.03
C HIS A 20 8.65 0.74 2.72
N GLN A 21 9.69 -0.03 2.37
CA GLN A 21 9.92 -1.38 2.94
C GLN A 21 10.00 -1.39 4.48
N GLY A 22 10.48 -0.31 5.09
CA GLY A 22 10.57 -0.19 6.54
C GLY A 22 9.24 0.10 7.24
N LEU A 23 8.18 0.43 6.50
CA LEU A 23 6.88 0.78 7.06
C LEU A 23 6.08 -0.49 7.33
N CYS A 24 6.00 -0.86 8.61
CA CYS A 24 5.32 -2.06 9.06
C CYS A 24 4.73 -1.86 10.45
N LEU A 25 3.54 -2.43 10.68
CA LEU A 25 2.96 -2.61 12.01
C LEU A 25 2.37 -4.01 12.10
N GLU A 26 2.49 -4.64 13.27
CA GLU A 26 1.90 -5.95 13.55
C GLU A 26 1.22 -5.99 14.91
N ASN A 27 0.22 -6.87 15.02
CA ASN A 27 -0.38 -7.28 16.27
C ASN A 27 -0.64 -8.81 16.22
N ASP A 28 -1.36 -9.34 17.21
CA ASP A 28 -1.64 -10.78 17.30
C ASP A 28 -2.46 -11.33 16.12
N MET A 29 -3.23 -10.49 15.44
CA MET A 29 -4.17 -10.88 14.38
C MET A 29 -3.68 -10.53 12.98
N TYR A 30 -2.98 -9.41 12.82
CA TYR A 30 -2.70 -8.79 11.53
C TYR A 30 -1.29 -8.20 11.45
N MET A 31 -0.85 -7.99 10.21
CA MET A 31 0.34 -7.25 9.82
C MET A 31 -0.03 -6.33 8.66
N ILE A 32 0.37 -5.06 8.74
CA ILE A 32 0.39 -4.13 7.60
C ILE A 32 1.84 -3.91 7.21
N ARG A 33 2.15 -4.04 5.91
CA ARG A 33 3.49 -3.79 5.36
C ARG A 33 3.43 -3.28 3.93
N ALA A 34 4.53 -2.70 3.45
CA ALA A 34 4.69 -2.46 2.02
C ALA A 34 4.64 -3.77 1.21
N PHE A 35 4.21 -3.69 -0.05
CA PHE A 35 4.40 -4.79 -0.99
C PHE A 35 5.90 -5.00 -1.23
N LYS A 36 6.31 -6.24 -1.46
CA LYS A 36 7.71 -6.64 -1.68
C LYS A 36 8.20 -6.23 -3.08
N SER A 37 7.28 -6.13 -4.04
CA SER A 37 7.57 -5.78 -5.43
C SER A 37 6.29 -5.44 -6.20
N PHE A 38 6.44 -4.89 -7.40
CA PHE A 38 5.36 -4.76 -8.37
C PHE A 38 4.72 -6.10 -8.71
N GLN A 39 5.53 -7.16 -8.79
CA GLN A 39 5.05 -8.52 -9.05
C GLN A 39 4.08 -8.98 -7.95
N GLU A 40 4.35 -8.69 -6.67
CA GLU A 40 3.41 -9.02 -5.59
C GLU A 40 2.08 -8.28 -5.76
N ILE A 41 2.10 -7.01 -6.16
CA ILE A 41 0.87 -6.23 -6.43
C ILE A 41 0.08 -6.86 -7.59
N SER A 42 0.76 -7.24 -8.67
CA SER A 42 0.13 -7.92 -9.82
C SER A 42 -0.54 -9.23 -9.39
N ASP A 43 0.17 -10.04 -8.59
CA ASP A 43 -0.33 -11.35 -8.17
C ASP A 43 -1.47 -11.22 -7.16
N GLU A 44 -1.40 -10.27 -6.23
CA GLU A 44 -2.52 -9.89 -5.36
C GLU A 44 -3.74 -9.48 -6.17
N GLY A 45 -3.55 -8.61 -7.18
CA GLY A 45 -4.59 -8.18 -8.10
C GLY A 45 -5.33 -9.33 -8.75
N LYS A 46 -4.57 -10.32 -9.24
CA LYS A 46 -5.11 -11.54 -9.87
C LYS A 46 -5.82 -12.45 -8.87
N THR A 47 -5.20 -12.69 -7.71
CA THR A 47 -5.74 -13.59 -6.67
C THR A 47 -7.02 -13.03 -6.07
N LEU A 48 -7.04 -11.75 -5.71
CA LEU A 48 -8.20 -11.08 -5.12
C LEU A 48 -9.19 -10.59 -6.18
N LYS A 49 -8.88 -10.69 -7.48
CA LYS A 49 -9.73 -10.23 -8.59
C LYS A 49 -10.18 -8.78 -8.43
N HIS A 50 -9.26 -7.92 -8.00
CA HIS A 50 -9.49 -6.48 -7.84
C HIS A 50 -8.42 -5.67 -8.59
N ALA A 51 -8.80 -4.46 -9.02
CA ALA A 51 -8.07 -3.69 -10.03
C ALA A 51 -6.81 -2.96 -9.50
N ILE A 52 -6.18 -3.44 -8.43
CA ILE A 52 -5.09 -2.76 -7.73
C ILE A 52 -3.89 -2.40 -8.61
N ILE A 53 -3.58 -3.22 -9.61
CA ILE A 53 -2.45 -2.96 -10.52
C ILE A 53 -2.60 -1.62 -11.25
N HIS A 54 -3.83 -1.25 -11.62
CA HIS A 54 -4.09 0.03 -12.29
C HIS A 54 -3.85 1.21 -11.35
N TYR A 55 -4.16 1.06 -10.07
CA TYR A 55 -3.86 2.06 -9.04
C TYR A 55 -2.36 2.19 -8.79
N ALA A 56 -1.65 1.06 -8.71
CA ALA A 56 -0.21 1.05 -8.49
C ALA A 56 0.54 1.75 -9.64
N VAL A 57 0.26 1.33 -10.88
CA VAL A 57 0.85 1.91 -12.09
C VAL A 57 0.45 3.38 -12.27
N GLY A 58 -0.77 3.76 -11.87
CA GLY A 58 -1.29 5.11 -12.02
C GLY A 58 -0.87 6.07 -10.91
N ARG A 59 -1.51 5.97 -9.74
CA ARG A 59 -1.46 6.97 -8.67
C ARG A 59 -0.24 6.76 -7.76
N TYR A 60 0.02 5.51 -7.39
CA TYR A 60 1.14 5.18 -6.52
C TYR A 60 2.48 5.51 -7.20
N SER A 61 2.67 5.14 -8.47
CA SER A 61 3.90 5.45 -9.24
C SER A 61 4.23 6.96 -9.31
N ARG A 62 3.21 7.82 -9.30
CA ARG A 62 3.35 9.29 -9.30
C ARG A 62 3.52 9.88 -7.90
N GLY A 63 3.33 9.07 -6.86
CA GLY A 63 3.33 9.52 -5.47
C GLY A 63 2.09 10.28 -5.05
N ASP A 64 0.97 10.05 -5.74
CA ASP A 64 -0.32 10.65 -5.38
C ASP A 64 -0.91 9.97 -4.13
N ASP A 65 -0.57 8.69 -3.90
CA ASP A 65 -1.07 7.86 -2.80
C ASP A 65 0.02 6.93 -2.24
N TYR A 66 -0.28 6.31 -1.10
CA TYR A 66 0.46 5.19 -0.52
C TYR A 66 -0.36 3.90 -0.62
N LEU A 67 0.35 2.79 -0.85
CA LEU A 67 -0.25 1.47 -1.05
C LEU A 67 0.44 0.43 -0.15
N PHE A 68 -0.36 -0.30 0.63
CA PHE A 68 0.13 -1.31 1.57
C PHE A 68 -0.70 -2.60 1.52
N ALA A 69 -0.07 -3.69 1.94
CA ALA A 69 -0.70 -4.99 2.12
C ALA A 69 -1.15 -5.16 3.58
N LEU A 70 -2.41 -5.52 3.80
CA LEU A 70 -2.91 -6.08 5.05
C LEU A 70 -2.90 -7.60 4.96
N ARG A 71 -2.35 -8.26 5.99
CA ARG A 71 -2.22 -9.71 6.08
C ARG A 71 -2.68 -10.23 7.44
N PRO A 72 -3.39 -11.35 7.52
CA PRO A 72 -3.57 -12.07 8.78
C PRO A 72 -2.22 -12.61 9.26
N LYS A 73 -1.89 -12.44 10.53
CA LYS A 73 -0.59 -12.82 11.13
C LYS A 73 -0.23 -14.29 10.93
N LYS A 74 -1.24 -15.17 10.88
CA LYS A 74 -1.07 -16.61 10.65
C LYS A 74 -0.89 -16.98 9.17
N LYS A 75 -1.08 -16.04 8.24
CA LYS A 75 -1.13 -16.28 6.78
C LYS A 75 -0.49 -15.11 6.01
N LEU A 76 0.74 -14.73 6.35
CA LEU A 76 1.42 -13.54 5.81
C LEU A 76 1.67 -13.57 4.29
N GLU A 77 1.79 -14.77 3.71
CA GLU A 77 2.06 -14.96 2.29
C GLU A 77 0.79 -15.12 1.44
N ILE A 78 -0.39 -15.10 2.07
CA ILE A 78 -1.68 -15.21 1.36
C ILE A 78 -2.27 -13.79 1.24
N PRO A 79 -2.57 -13.32 0.01
CA PRO A 79 -3.30 -12.07 -0.22
C PRO A 79 -4.58 -12.02 0.61
N TYR A 80 -4.86 -10.86 1.22
CA TYR A 80 -6.03 -10.70 2.08
C TYR A 80 -6.74 -9.38 1.82
N ALA A 81 -6.05 -8.26 2.01
CA ALA A 81 -6.54 -6.96 1.58
C ALA A 81 -5.38 -6.04 1.22
N SER A 82 -5.69 -5.04 0.40
CA SER A 82 -4.78 -3.94 0.07
C SER A 82 -5.37 -2.62 0.54
N LEU A 83 -4.50 -1.76 1.06
CA LEU A 83 -4.85 -0.48 1.67
C LEU A 83 -4.35 0.67 0.81
N GLU A 84 -5.19 1.68 0.64
CA GLU A 84 -4.86 2.92 -0.05
C GLU A 84 -5.02 4.10 0.91
N PHE A 85 -3.99 4.94 0.96
CA PHE A 85 -3.99 6.21 1.69
C PHE A 85 -3.61 7.33 0.74
N SER A 86 -4.19 8.52 0.90
CA SER A 86 -3.79 9.69 0.12
C SER A 86 -2.34 10.10 0.43
N ARG A 87 -1.77 10.99 -0.39
CA ARG A 87 -0.47 11.64 -0.08
C ARG A 87 -0.43 12.35 1.28
N SER A 88 -1.56 12.83 1.79
CA SER A 88 -1.67 13.43 3.14
C SER A 88 -1.80 12.39 4.25
N GLY A 89 -1.84 11.10 3.92
CA GLY A 89 -2.02 10.00 4.86
C GLY A 89 -3.46 9.71 5.22
N ASP A 90 -4.45 10.29 4.52
CA ASP A 90 -5.86 9.99 4.75
C ASP A 90 -6.22 8.61 4.26
N PHE A 91 -6.91 7.81 5.09
CA PHE A 91 -7.40 6.50 4.68
C PHE A 91 -8.45 6.65 3.57
N ILE A 92 -8.19 6.04 2.41
CA ILE A 92 -9.10 6.06 1.25
C ILE A 92 -9.93 4.78 1.23
N MET A 93 -9.28 3.61 1.21
CA MET A 93 -9.98 2.33 1.16
C MET A 93 -9.11 1.15 1.58
N ALA A 94 -9.79 0.07 1.94
CA ALA A 94 -9.21 -1.25 2.12
C ALA A 94 -10.02 -2.23 1.25
N LYS A 95 -9.36 -2.88 0.27
CA LYS A 95 -10.01 -3.77 -0.69
C LYS A 95 -9.58 -5.21 -0.51
N LYS A 96 -10.57 -6.08 -0.28
CA LYS A 96 -10.48 -7.54 -0.22
C LYS A 96 -10.85 -8.15 -1.58
N GLU A 97 -11.04 -9.48 -1.58
CA GLU A 97 -11.48 -10.25 -2.75
C GLU A 97 -12.74 -9.63 -3.40
N HIS A 98 -12.78 -9.64 -4.73
CA HIS A 98 -13.87 -9.11 -5.54
C HIS A 98 -14.20 -7.62 -5.27
N ASN A 99 -13.21 -6.82 -4.85
CA ASN A 99 -13.35 -5.40 -4.47
C ASN A 99 -14.24 -5.18 -3.23
N ALA A 100 -14.50 -6.21 -2.42
CA ALA A 100 -15.15 -6.06 -1.13
C ALA A 100 -14.35 -5.11 -0.23
N ASN A 101 -15.02 -4.38 0.65
CA ASN A 101 -14.34 -3.51 1.61
C ASN A 101 -13.90 -4.33 2.83
N ALA A 102 -12.81 -3.90 3.48
CA ALA A 102 -12.63 -4.23 4.90
C ALA A 102 -13.59 -3.37 5.73
N ASP A 103 -14.44 -4.02 6.50
CA ASP A 103 -15.51 -3.42 7.28
C ASP A 103 -15.55 -3.95 8.72
N GLU A 104 -14.67 -4.90 9.07
CA GLU A 104 -14.58 -5.40 10.44
C GLU A 104 -13.91 -4.35 11.33
N LYS A 105 -14.51 -4.10 12.49
CA LYS A 105 -14.07 -3.05 13.42
C LYS A 105 -12.60 -3.17 13.82
N ASN A 106 -12.14 -4.40 14.10
CA ASN A 106 -10.75 -4.70 14.46
C ASN A 106 -9.76 -4.40 13.32
N GLU A 107 -10.15 -4.62 12.06
CA GLU A 107 -9.33 -4.25 10.90
C GLU A 107 -9.20 -2.74 10.80
N LEU A 108 -10.33 -2.02 10.89
CA LEU A 108 -10.35 -0.56 10.79
C LEU A 108 -9.56 0.11 11.92
N GLU A 109 -9.70 -0.39 13.16
CA GLU A 109 -8.89 0.07 14.30
C GLU A 109 -7.40 -0.17 14.08
N PHE A 110 -7.03 -1.32 13.48
CA PHE A 110 -5.63 -1.63 13.20
C PHE A 110 -5.05 -0.79 12.04
N ILE A 111 -5.85 -0.54 11.00
CA ILE A 111 -5.51 0.35 9.88
C ILE A 111 -5.27 1.77 10.40
N GLU A 112 -6.15 2.27 11.28
CA GLU A 112 -6.00 3.60 11.86
C GLU A 112 -4.74 3.69 12.73
N ARG A 113 -4.44 2.66 13.53
CA ARG A 113 -3.17 2.60 14.28
C ARG A 113 -1.95 2.65 13.38
N PHE A 114 -1.94 1.89 12.29
CA PHE A 114 -0.84 1.96 11.30
C PHE A 114 -0.71 3.37 10.72
N ARG A 115 -1.83 3.99 10.36
CA ARG A 115 -1.86 5.36 9.85
C ARG A 115 -1.19 6.32 10.84
N THR A 116 -1.60 6.30 12.10
CA THR A 116 -1.15 7.26 13.12
C THR A 116 0.26 6.98 13.63
N GLU A 117 0.61 5.71 13.84
CA GLU A 117 1.88 5.32 14.48
C GLU A 117 3.03 5.21 13.48
N ILE A 118 2.75 4.92 12.20
CA ILE A 118 3.78 4.61 11.18
C ILE A 118 3.71 5.58 10.01
N LEU A 119 2.56 5.70 9.34
CA LEU A 119 2.47 6.42 8.07
C LEU A 119 2.59 7.94 8.24
N LEU A 120 1.83 8.55 9.15
CA LEU A 120 1.87 10.01 9.37
C LEU A 120 3.27 10.49 9.80
N PRO A 121 3.96 9.85 10.77
CA PRO A 121 5.33 10.25 11.11
C PRO A 121 6.32 10.14 9.94
N PHE A 122 6.13 9.14 9.06
CA PHE A 122 6.94 9.01 7.85
C PHE A 122 6.70 10.15 6.86
N ILE A 123 5.43 10.53 6.65
CA ILE A 123 5.05 11.65 5.76
C ILE A 123 5.58 12.98 6.29
N GLU A 124 5.45 13.23 7.60
CA GLU A 124 5.99 14.43 8.24
C GLU A 124 7.49 14.56 7.98
N LYS A 125 8.23 13.47 8.20
CA LYS A 125 9.67 13.42 7.94
C LYS A 125 10.03 13.61 6.47
N GLU A 126 9.28 12.99 5.55
CA GLU A 126 9.47 13.19 4.11
C GLU A 126 9.28 14.66 3.72
N ASN A 127 8.27 15.33 4.26
CA ASN A 127 7.99 16.73 3.93
C ASN A 127 9.08 17.66 4.49
N GLU A 128 9.55 17.43 5.71
CA GLU A 128 10.68 18.17 6.28
C GLU A 128 11.92 18.04 5.39
N GLU A 129 12.29 16.83 4.96
CA GLU A 129 13.47 16.60 4.11
C GLU A 129 13.37 17.28 2.73
N ASN A 130 12.15 17.43 2.17
CA ASN A 130 11.93 18.07 0.88
C ASN A 130 11.90 19.60 0.96
N ASP A 131 11.55 20.19 2.10
CA ASP A 131 11.53 21.65 2.29
C ASP A 131 12.94 22.25 2.46
N PHE A 132 13.98 21.42 2.63
CA PHE A 132 15.38 21.84 2.72
C PHE A 132 16.17 21.69 1.39
N VAL A 133 15.52 21.33 0.28
CA VAL A 133 16.14 21.15 -1.06
C VAL A 133 15.80 22.30 -2.00
#